data_AF-A0A7C3PUP9-F1
#
_entry.id   AF-A0A7C3PUP9-F1
#
_cell.length_a   1.000
_cell.length_b   1.000
_cell.length_c   1.000
_cell.angle_alpha   90.00
_cell.angle_beta   90.00
_cell.angle_gamma   90.00
#
_symmetry.space_group_name_H-M   'P 1'
#
loop_
_entity.id
_entity.type
_entity.pdbx_description
1 polymer ?
#
loop_
_entity_poly.entity_id
_entity_poly.type
_entity_poly.pdbx_seq_one_letter_code
_entity_poly.pdbx_strand_id
1 'polypeptide(L)'
;MKAPDAAVFFRTLTIRGLFALLACLLACSPSFAQPPQEIPISKSTATIDGKKYYLHTIDKGQTVYAIAKTYGVSVNDIVADNPGSLDVIKPGQVLKISYDKVKKNKKDTGVDPPPPDGDYYYHKVSQGETFYSISKKYNVPVETLLKWNEQSVGGLKEGSILKIPGNPQQVKSPGPTKATVLKKDTLASKVKGNYTGEKKFKVALFLPFQLYGLDLIETEKIKKGYSDFPEKSKIAVEFYQGALMALDSLKKTGVSVKLFVYDSGADSASNADLAKKPELKEMDLFIGPLYSANFVAIAKVSKDNNIPIVSPLAQNNKLLLGNANVSKTNPSAMTHVEQMACYIGQHYAKENIIVVSGKAKDMVYVNAFKKTMNAELLVRQLPASDSVRTVNGIFGVKGLLNSARINIVVIPTSDPSVATDYMSKLNKMKDDLKDSIIVFGMQSWEDIGSIDFAYMNNLNLHIPSSGFVDYRSAAVRQFISDYRARYNTEPSEYVYTGYDVMFYYVSALAKYGPDNLQPALPEFKASGLRSGFDFYQTAAESGYENKRVFILRYSDSAQMKMN
;
A
#
# COMPACT_ATOMS: atom_id res chain seq x y z
N MET A 1 -7.60 50.26 83.66
CA MET A 1 -6.42 49.79 84.42
C MET A 1 -5.80 48.63 83.66
N LYS A 2 -4.54 48.82 83.23
CA LYS A 2 -3.47 47.85 82.98
C LYS A 2 -3.72 46.67 82.00
N ALA A 3 -3.08 46.76 80.84
CA ALA A 3 -2.19 45.69 80.37
C ALA A 3 -0.91 45.70 81.25
N PRO A 4 -0.13 44.60 81.36
CA PRO A 4 1.04 44.48 80.48
C PRO A 4 1.50 43.02 80.16
N ASP A 5 2.10 42.83 78.97
CA ASP A 5 3.51 42.46 78.65
C ASP A 5 3.88 40.98 78.78
N ALA A 6 4.34 40.26 77.74
CA ALA A 6 5.45 40.46 76.77
C ALA A 6 6.78 39.85 77.25
N ALA A 7 7.31 38.91 76.44
CA ALA A 7 8.71 38.42 76.38
C ALA A 7 8.71 37.12 75.53
N VAL A 8 9.49 36.83 74.48
CA VAL A 8 10.68 37.41 73.81
C VAL A 8 10.69 36.83 72.37
N PHE A 9 10.63 37.65 71.33
CA PHE A 9 11.68 37.99 70.35
C PHE A 9 12.56 36.88 69.70
N PHE A 10 12.56 36.92 68.35
CA PHE A 10 13.59 36.55 67.35
C PHE A 10 13.68 35.15 66.72
N ARG A 11 13.52 35.18 65.37
CA ARG A 11 14.27 34.49 64.29
C ARG A 11 13.66 33.26 63.58
N THR A 12 13.34 33.54 62.31
CA THR A 12 13.67 32.79 61.07
C THR A 12 13.03 31.43 60.79
N LEU A 13 12.15 31.44 59.78
CA LEU A 13 12.12 30.56 58.60
C LEU A 13 13.02 29.31 58.68
N THR A 14 12.44 28.09 58.75
CA THR A 14 12.82 26.91 57.95
C THR A 14 12.07 25.62 58.35
N ILE A 15 11.82 24.78 57.34
CA ILE A 15 11.52 23.34 57.37
C ILE A 15 10.09 22.93 57.79
N ARG A 16 9.13 23.16 56.88
CA ARG A 16 8.05 22.19 56.61
C ARG A 16 8.38 21.46 55.31
N GLY A 17 9.29 20.50 55.41
CA GLY A 17 9.78 19.72 54.28
C GLY A 17 10.48 18.47 54.77
N LEU A 18 9.91 17.75 55.73
CA LEU A 18 10.50 16.50 56.19
C LEU A 18 9.51 15.59 56.95
N PHE A 19 8.26 15.42 56.48
CA PHE A 19 7.37 14.37 57.01
C PHE A 19 6.43 13.74 55.96
N ALA A 20 6.73 13.92 54.67
CA ALA A 20 5.99 13.30 53.56
C ALA A 20 6.89 12.40 52.69
N LEU A 21 7.95 11.82 53.28
CA LEU A 21 8.95 11.01 52.57
C LEU A 21 9.26 9.66 53.24
N LEU A 22 8.37 9.17 54.13
CA LEU A 22 8.56 7.88 54.81
C LEU A 22 7.37 6.92 54.75
N ALA A 23 6.48 7.07 53.76
CA ALA A 23 5.38 6.14 53.49
C ALA A 23 5.38 5.55 52.05
N CYS A 24 6.46 5.79 51.27
CA CYS A 24 6.58 5.31 49.88
C CYS A 24 7.72 4.29 49.66
N LEU A 25 8.23 3.63 50.69
CA LEU A 25 9.39 2.74 50.59
C LEU A 25 9.12 1.23 50.83
N LEU A 26 7.86 0.78 50.82
CA LEU A 26 7.54 -0.66 50.92
C LEU A 26 6.46 -1.09 49.92
N ALA A 27 6.74 -0.94 48.63
CA ALA A 27 6.11 -1.73 47.55
C ALA A 27 6.86 -1.61 46.22
N CYS A 28 8.20 -1.58 46.24
CA CYS A 28 8.99 -1.83 45.03
C CYS A 28 9.65 -3.20 45.20
N SER A 29 8.91 -4.26 44.90
CA SER A 29 9.55 -5.51 44.51
C SER A 29 10.31 -5.21 43.21
N PRO A 30 11.62 -5.46 43.12
CA PRO A 30 12.30 -5.45 41.84
C PRO A 30 11.57 -6.47 40.95
N SER A 31 10.95 -5.96 39.88
CA SER A 31 10.41 -6.81 38.83
C SER A 31 11.61 -7.43 38.12
N PHE A 32 12.15 -8.51 38.68
CA PHE A 32 13.09 -9.35 37.99
C PHE A 32 12.41 -9.76 36.68
N ALA A 33 13.02 -9.38 35.55
CA ALA A 33 12.61 -9.90 34.26
C ALA A 33 12.74 -11.43 34.37
N GLN A 34 11.60 -12.13 34.34
CA GLN A 34 11.63 -13.58 34.22
C GLN A 34 12.48 -13.93 32.99
N PRO A 35 13.36 -14.93 33.09
CA PRO A 35 14.09 -15.42 31.92
C PRO A 35 13.07 -15.77 30.82
N PRO A 36 13.38 -15.49 29.54
CA PRO A 36 12.45 -15.74 28.45
C PRO A 36 11.97 -17.20 28.53
N GLN A 37 10.66 -17.37 28.71
CA GLN A 37 10.05 -18.67 28.87
C GLN A 37 10.27 -19.47 27.57
N GLU A 38 11.01 -20.57 27.67
CA GLU A 38 11.35 -21.40 26.53
C GLU A 38 10.06 -22.04 25.98
N ILE A 39 9.76 -21.82 24.69
CA ILE A 39 8.55 -22.36 24.07
C ILE A 39 8.79 -23.85 23.79
N PRO A 40 8.04 -24.79 24.40
CA PRO A 40 8.22 -26.21 24.16
C PRO A 40 7.62 -26.62 22.81
N ILE A 41 8.28 -27.56 22.12
CA ILE A 41 7.70 -28.23 20.95
C ILE A 41 6.49 -29.06 21.40
N SER A 42 5.36 -28.90 20.71
CA SER A 42 4.11 -29.58 21.01
C SER A 42 4.26 -31.09 20.85
N LYS A 43 3.69 -31.85 21.80
CA LYS A 43 3.57 -33.31 21.69
C LYS A 43 2.32 -33.73 20.90
N SER A 44 1.39 -32.80 20.67
CA SER A 44 0.17 -33.05 19.92
C SER A 44 0.46 -33.00 18.41
N THR A 45 0.07 -34.06 17.69
CA THR A 45 0.21 -34.14 16.24
C THR A 45 -1.07 -34.62 15.58
N ALA A 46 -1.35 -34.14 14.37
CA ALA A 46 -2.49 -34.59 13.56
C ALA A 46 -2.08 -34.77 12.09
N THR A 47 -2.75 -35.69 11.39
CA THR A 47 -2.64 -35.84 9.94
C THR A 47 -3.85 -35.19 9.28
N ILE A 48 -3.62 -34.20 8.44
CA ILE A 48 -4.67 -33.43 7.72
C ILE A 48 -4.29 -33.45 6.24
N ASP A 49 -5.19 -33.92 5.38
CA ASP A 49 -4.98 -34.03 3.92
C ASP A 49 -3.68 -34.77 3.54
N GLY A 50 -3.40 -35.87 4.23
CA GLY A 50 -2.21 -36.70 4.01
C GLY A 50 -0.89 -36.09 4.51
N LYS A 51 -0.91 -34.90 5.12
CA LYS A 51 0.27 -34.24 5.70
C LYS A 51 0.24 -34.26 7.22
N LYS A 52 1.38 -34.55 7.85
CA LYS A 52 1.50 -34.60 9.32
C LYS A 52 1.95 -33.26 9.88
N TYR A 53 1.31 -32.83 10.96
CA TYR A 53 1.55 -31.55 11.63
C TYR A 53 1.77 -31.72 13.14
N TYR A 54 2.60 -30.87 13.72
CA TYR A 54 2.52 -30.51 15.13
C TYR A 54 1.43 -29.46 15.33
N LEU A 55 0.56 -29.65 16.33
CA LEU A 55 -0.47 -28.68 16.69
C LEU A 55 -0.01 -27.86 17.89
N HIS A 56 0.39 -26.62 17.66
CA HIS A 56 0.91 -25.73 18.70
C HIS A 56 -0.14 -24.70 19.11
N THR A 57 -0.64 -24.82 20.34
CA THR A 57 -1.52 -23.82 20.94
C THR A 57 -0.69 -22.63 21.40
N ILE A 58 -1.08 -21.44 20.98
CA ILE A 58 -0.35 -20.19 21.24
C ILE A 58 -0.57 -19.73 22.68
N ASP A 59 0.50 -19.54 23.44
CA ASP A 59 0.46 -18.94 24.76
C ASP A 59 0.54 -17.41 24.70
N LYS A 60 0.14 -16.75 25.80
CA LYS A 60 0.18 -15.28 25.91
C LYS A 60 1.61 -14.77 25.71
N GLY A 61 1.81 -13.93 24.70
CA GLY A 61 3.10 -13.30 24.38
C GLY A 61 3.95 -14.07 23.37
N GLN A 62 3.53 -15.26 22.92
CA GLN A 62 4.19 -15.94 21.81
C GLN A 62 3.94 -15.22 20.48
N THR A 63 4.89 -15.32 19.56
CA THR A 63 4.78 -14.80 18.19
C THR A 63 5.07 -15.94 17.20
N VAL A 64 4.57 -15.84 15.97
CA VAL A 64 4.85 -16.84 14.91
C VAL A 64 6.36 -17.01 14.70
N TYR A 65 7.14 -15.95 14.91
CA TYR A 65 8.60 -15.99 14.84
C TYR A 65 9.23 -16.83 15.95
N ALA A 66 8.85 -16.61 17.21
CA ALA A 66 9.38 -17.38 18.34
C ALA A 66 9.02 -18.87 18.20
N ILE A 67 7.82 -19.15 17.70
CA ILE A 67 7.36 -20.50 17.39
C ILE A 67 8.17 -21.09 16.22
N ALA A 68 8.39 -20.35 15.12
CA ALA A 68 9.21 -20.81 14.00
C ALA A 68 10.63 -21.22 14.43
N LYS A 69 11.26 -20.39 15.28
CA LYS A 69 12.58 -20.67 15.85
C LYS A 69 12.58 -21.95 16.70
N THR A 70 11.62 -22.11 17.62
CA THR A 70 11.49 -23.32 18.46
C THR A 70 11.38 -24.59 17.63
N TYR A 71 10.67 -24.52 16.50
CA TYR A 71 10.44 -25.67 15.63
C TYR A 71 11.52 -25.84 14.55
N GLY A 72 12.50 -24.93 14.47
CA GLY A 72 13.55 -24.97 13.45
C GLY A 72 13.04 -24.84 12.02
N VAL A 73 11.93 -24.13 11.81
CA VAL A 73 11.32 -23.91 10.49
C VAL A 73 11.28 -22.42 10.17
N SER A 74 11.11 -22.05 8.89
CA SER A 74 10.96 -20.63 8.57
C SER A 74 9.58 -20.10 9.00
N VAL A 75 9.47 -18.80 9.26
CA VAL A 75 8.17 -18.15 9.49
C VAL A 75 7.23 -18.39 8.31
N ASN A 76 7.75 -18.35 7.08
CA ASN A 76 6.99 -18.62 5.86
C ASN A 76 6.44 -20.04 5.84
N ASP A 77 7.15 -21.03 6.38
CA ASP A 77 6.67 -22.40 6.48
C ASP A 77 5.46 -22.52 7.41
N ILE A 78 5.47 -21.81 8.54
CA ILE A 78 4.33 -21.77 9.46
C ILE A 78 3.16 -21.00 8.83
N VAL A 79 3.42 -19.87 8.18
CA VAL A 79 2.36 -19.05 7.57
C VAL A 79 1.70 -19.74 6.39
N ALA A 80 2.44 -20.51 5.59
CA ALA A 80 1.91 -21.26 4.46
C ALA A 80 0.82 -22.27 4.89
N ASP A 81 1.04 -22.97 6.01
CA ASP A 81 0.08 -23.92 6.56
C ASP A 81 -0.98 -23.26 7.47
N ASN A 82 -0.76 -22.00 7.88
CA ASN A 82 -1.66 -21.19 8.70
C ASN A 82 -1.90 -19.78 8.11
N PRO A 83 -2.66 -19.67 7.02
CA PRO A 83 -2.96 -18.37 6.40
C PRO A 83 -3.56 -17.38 7.42
N GLY A 84 -3.05 -16.15 7.44
CA GLY A 84 -3.47 -15.09 8.37
C GLY A 84 -2.71 -15.04 9.70
N SER A 85 -1.86 -16.02 10.01
CA SER A 85 -1.03 -16.02 11.22
C SER A 85 0.05 -14.93 11.24
N LEU A 86 0.36 -14.30 10.11
CA LEU A 86 1.39 -13.25 10.01
C LEU A 86 0.93 -11.88 10.55
N ASP A 87 -0.38 -11.63 10.62
CA ASP A 87 -0.92 -10.31 10.99
C ASP A 87 -1.09 -10.19 12.53
N VAL A 88 -1.96 -11.01 13.15
CA VAL A 88 -2.13 -11.11 14.61
C VAL A 88 -2.44 -12.56 14.97
N ILE A 89 -1.67 -13.15 15.88
CA ILE A 89 -2.04 -14.42 16.53
C ILE A 89 -2.61 -14.17 17.92
N LYS A 90 -3.61 -14.95 18.31
CA LYS A 90 -4.28 -14.80 19.62
C LYS A 90 -3.90 -15.93 20.56
N PRO A 91 -3.73 -15.67 21.87
CA PRO A 91 -3.59 -16.74 22.85
C PRO A 91 -4.75 -17.74 22.74
N GLY A 92 -4.45 -19.03 22.77
CA GLY A 92 -5.40 -20.14 22.60
C GLY A 92 -5.64 -20.56 21.14
N GLN A 93 -5.14 -19.82 20.14
CA GLN A 93 -5.19 -20.25 18.74
C GLN A 93 -4.21 -21.41 18.48
N VAL A 94 -4.60 -22.39 17.66
CA VAL A 94 -3.75 -23.53 17.29
C VAL A 94 -3.09 -23.30 15.93
N LEU A 95 -1.76 -23.40 15.87
CA LEU A 95 -0.98 -23.39 14.64
C LEU A 95 -0.57 -24.79 14.21
N LYS A 96 -0.69 -25.08 12.92
CA LYS A 96 -0.23 -26.28 12.24
C LYS A 96 1.21 -26.11 11.79
N ILE A 97 2.15 -26.87 12.35
CA ILE A 97 3.57 -26.77 12.00
C ILE A 97 3.99 -28.07 11.31
N SER A 98 4.43 -27.97 10.06
CA SER A 98 4.73 -29.16 9.22
C SER A 98 5.77 -30.07 9.88
N TYR A 99 5.40 -31.33 10.12
CA TYR A 99 6.26 -32.32 10.77
C TYR A 99 7.55 -32.59 9.96
N ASP A 100 7.41 -32.69 8.63
CA ASP A 100 8.53 -33.03 7.74
C ASP A 100 9.57 -31.90 7.65
N LYS A 101 9.13 -30.64 7.71
CA LYS A 101 10.03 -29.47 7.70
C LYS A 101 10.82 -29.37 9.00
N VAL A 102 10.19 -29.66 10.14
CA VAL A 102 10.85 -29.74 11.46
C VAL A 102 11.91 -30.84 11.49
N LYS A 103 11.70 -31.96 10.77
CA LYS A 103 12.67 -33.06 10.68
C LYS A 103 13.81 -32.79 9.69
N LYS A 104 13.55 -32.10 8.57
CA LYS A 104 14.55 -31.78 7.55
C LYS A 104 15.57 -30.72 8.00
N ASN A 105 15.14 -29.68 8.70
CA ASN A 105 16.01 -28.56 9.08
C ASN A 105 16.94 -28.82 10.28
N LYS A 106 16.90 -30.02 10.90
CA LYS A 106 17.89 -30.41 11.91
C LYS A 106 19.25 -30.85 11.33
N LYS A 107 19.44 -30.78 10.01
CA LYS A 107 20.64 -31.31 9.32
C LYS A 107 21.42 -30.35 8.44
N ASP A 108 21.11 -29.06 8.38
CA ASP A 108 21.85 -28.15 7.51
C ASP A 108 22.04 -26.76 8.14
N THR A 109 23.25 -26.49 8.62
CA THR A 109 23.67 -25.19 9.18
C THR A 109 24.69 -24.50 8.26
N GLY A 110 24.45 -24.52 6.95
CA GLY A 110 25.26 -23.81 5.96
C GLY A 110 24.61 -22.49 5.51
N VAL A 111 24.94 -21.38 6.17
CA VAL A 111 24.78 -20.02 5.59
C VAL A 111 26.07 -19.27 5.87
N ASP A 112 26.60 -18.64 4.82
CA ASP A 112 27.92 -18.00 4.71
C ASP A 112 28.36 -17.13 5.92
N PRO A 113 29.68 -17.02 6.16
CA PRO A 113 30.22 -16.27 7.29
C PRO A 113 29.91 -14.77 7.17
N PRO A 114 29.64 -14.08 8.30
CA PRO A 114 29.39 -12.64 8.30
C PRO A 114 30.63 -11.85 7.82
N PRO A 115 30.45 -10.66 7.23
CA PRO A 115 31.56 -9.77 6.92
C PRO A 115 32.38 -9.46 8.19
N PRO A 116 33.71 -9.27 8.08
CA PRO A 116 34.57 -8.98 9.23
C PRO A 116 34.18 -7.65 9.89
N ASP A 117 34.48 -7.52 11.19
CA ASP A 117 34.25 -6.34 12.04
C ASP A 117 34.41 -5.01 11.29
N GLY A 118 33.27 -4.46 10.87
CA GLY A 118 33.10 -3.11 10.38
C GLY A 118 32.12 -2.37 11.28
N ASP A 119 32.18 -1.04 11.28
CA ASP A 119 31.39 -0.14 12.12
C ASP A 119 29.92 -0.58 12.26
N TYR A 120 29.33 -0.36 13.44
CA TYR A 120 27.92 -0.62 13.70
C TYR A 120 27.24 0.63 14.27
N TYR A 121 25.96 0.83 13.95
CA TYR A 121 25.16 1.95 14.41
C TYR A 121 24.16 1.53 15.49
N TYR A 122 23.90 2.39 16.47
CA TYR A 122 22.87 2.15 17.50
C TYR A 122 21.54 2.81 17.12
N HIS A 123 20.50 2.00 16.98
CA HIS A 123 19.14 2.46 16.75
C HIS A 123 18.29 2.29 18.00
N LYS A 124 17.72 3.38 18.53
CA LYS A 124 16.72 3.32 19.60
C LYS A 124 15.34 3.06 19.00
N VAL A 125 14.75 1.93 19.40
CA VAL A 125 13.43 1.48 18.96
C VAL A 125 12.34 2.42 19.48
N SER A 126 11.52 2.91 18.56
CA SER A 126 10.35 3.76 18.83
C SER A 126 9.08 2.91 18.96
N GLN A 127 8.03 3.49 19.54
CA GLN A 127 6.74 2.81 19.69
C GLN A 127 6.21 2.32 18.33
N GLY A 128 5.95 1.01 18.23
CA GLY A 128 5.42 0.38 17.02
C GLY A 128 6.46 0.04 15.94
N GLU A 129 7.76 0.31 16.16
CA GLU A 129 8.81 -0.22 15.28
C GLU A 129 8.95 -1.74 15.45
N THR A 130 9.17 -2.43 14.34
CA THR A 130 9.42 -3.88 14.26
C THR A 130 10.79 -4.09 13.63
N PHE A 131 11.39 -5.29 13.79
CA PHE A 131 12.62 -5.62 13.06
C PHE A 131 12.44 -5.44 11.54
N TYR A 132 11.23 -5.65 11.03
CA TYR A 132 10.86 -5.39 9.65
C TYR A 132 10.94 -3.89 9.29
N SER A 133 10.32 -3.00 10.07
CA SER A 133 10.38 -1.56 9.79
C SER A 133 11.81 -1.00 9.92
N ILE A 134 12.61 -1.54 10.84
CA ILE A 134 14.01 -1.16 11.06
C ILE A 134 14.91 -1.73 9.95
N SER A 135 14.68 -2.97 9.52
CA SER A 135 15.33 -3.56 8.35
C SER A 135 15.15 -2.70 7.10
N LYS A 136 13.92 -2.23 6.85
CA LYS A 136 13.63 -1.31 5.74
C LYS A 136 14.31 0.05 5.90
N LYS A 137 14.39 0.57 7.12
CA LYS A 137 15.04 1.84 7.43
C LYS A 137 16.54 1.85 7.12
N TYR A 138 17.22 0.74 7.39
CA TYR A 138 18.67 0.63 7.25
C TYR A 138 19.13 -0.22 6.05
N ASN A 139 18.18 -0.77 5.27
CA ASN A 139 18.44 -1.74 4.21
C ASN A 139 19.31 -2.92 4.66
N VAL A 140 19.06 -3.41 5.87
CA VAL A 140 19.73 -4.58 6.44
C VAL A 140 18.71 -5.71 6.54
N PRO A 141 19.01 -6.94 6.07
CA PRO A 141 18.09 -8.07 6.22
C PRO A 141 17.67 -8.28 7.68
N VAL A 142 16.39 -8.59 7.91
CA VAL A 142 15.84 -8.82 9.26
C VAL A 142 16.63 -9.90 10.01
N GLU A 143 17.03 -10.97 9.31
CA GLU A 143 17.84 -12.07 9.86
C GLU A 143 19.22 -11.59 10.36
N THR A 144 19.85 -10.68 9.61
CA THR A 144 21.12 -10.05 9.99
C THR A 144 20.95 -9.14 11.20
N LEU A 145 19.87 -8.36 11.28
CA LEU A 145 19.56 -7.54 12.46
C LEU A 145 19.34 -8.39 13.72
N LEU A 146 18.72 -9.56 13.58
CA LEU A 146 18.44 -10.45 14.71
C LEU A 146 19.71 -11.16 15.22
N LYS A 147 20.61 -11.57 14.33
CA LYS A 147 21.93 -12.10 14.70
C LYS A 147 22.77 -11.09 15.50
N TRP A 148 22.67 -9.80 15.16
CA TRP A 148 23.38 -8.73 15.87
C TRP A 148 22.68 -8.27 17.15
N ASN A 149 21.44 -8.72 17.40
CA ASN A 149 20.60 -8.32 18.51
C ASN A 149 19.88 -9.50 19.16
N GLU A 150 20.63 -10.56 19.48
CA GLU A 150 20.09 -11.81 20.02
C GLU A 150 19.25 -11.60 21.29
N GLN A 151 19.57 -10.57 22.08
CA GLN A 151 18.81 -10.17 23.28
C GLN A 151 17.36 -9.75 22.98
N SER A 152 17.04 -9.42 21.72
CA SER A 152 15.73 -8.91 21.29
C SER A 152 14.92 -9.96 20.50
N VAL A 153 15.35 -11.23 20.50
CA VAL A 153 14.69 -12.36 19.82
C VAL A 153 13.25 -12.61 20.30
N GLY A 154 12.91 -12.22 21.54
CA GLY A 154 11.55 -12.29 22.09
C GLY A 154 10.62 -11.16 21.65
N GLY A 155 11.07 -10.25 20.79
CA GLY A 155 10.33 -9.09 20.31
C GLY A 155 11.01 -7.76 20.68
N LEU A 156 10.73 -6.73 19.89
CA LEU A 156 11.25 -5.38 20.14
C LEU A 156 10.45 -4.69 21.24
N LYS A 157 11.16 -4.19 22.25
CA LYS A 157 10.59 -3.31 23.27
C LYS A 157 10.84 -1.86 22.88
N GLU A 158 9.83 -1.02 23.05
CA GLU A 158 10.00 0.43 22.93
C GLU A 158 11.15 0.91 23.82
N GLY A 159 11.99 1.79 23.29
CA GLY A 159 13.16 2.32 23.96
C GLY A 159 14.39 1.40 23.95
N SER A 160 14.28 0.15 23.49
CA SER A 160 15.42 -0.76 23.35
C SER A 160 16.43 -0.26 22.31
N ILE A 161 17.71 -0.56 22.51
CA ILE A 161 18.79 -0.18 21.58
C ILE A 161 19.17 -1.41 20.75
N LEU A 162 19.15 -1.26 19.43
CA LEU A 162 19.60 -2.27 18.47
C LEU A 162 20.93 -1.88 17.84
N LYS A 163 21.82 -2.86 17.69
CA LYS A 163 23.04 -2.81 16.88
C LYS A 163 22.67 -3.06 15.41
N ILE A 164 22.97 -2.11 14.55
CA ILE A 164 22.75 -2.21 13.10
C ILE A 164 24.14 -2.41 12.45
N PRO A 165 24.43 -3.56 11.83
CA PRO A 165 25.74 -3.83 11.25
C PRO A 165 26.04 -2.99 10.01
N GLY A 166 27.33 -2.65 9.85
CA GLY A 166 27.86 -1.86 8.74
C GLY A 166 27.78 -0.35 8.98
N ASN A 167 28.24 0.42 8.00
CA ASN A 167 27.97 1.84 7.92
C ASN A 167 26.68 2.03 7.10
N PRO A 168 25.47 1.89 7.69
CA PRO A 168 24.27 2.09 6.92
C PRO A 168 24.28 3.54 6.47
N GLN A 169 24.46 3.76 5.17
CA GLN A 169 23.82 4.90 4.56
C GLN A 169 22.36 4.77 5.01
N GLN A 170 21.91 5.66 5.91
CA GLN A 170 20.48 5.86 6.08
C GLN A 170 19.99 5.97 4.65
N VAL A 171 19.18 5.02 4.21
CA VAL A 171 18.64 5.11 2.87
C VAL A 171 17.89 6.43 2.93
N LYS A 172 18.44 7.45 2.28
CA LYS A 172 17.65 8.56 1.81
C LYS A 172 16.63 7.81 0.97
N SER A 173 15.43 7.57 1.51
CA SER A 173 14.22 7.33 0.72
C SER A 173 14.46 8.17 -0.52
N PRO A 174 14.54 7.60 -1.74
CA PRO A 174 15.00 8.33 -2.91
C PRO A 174 14.33 9.69 -2.83
N GLY A 175 15.16 10.72 -2.55
CA GLY A 175 14.63 12.06 -2.29
C GLY A 175 13.76 12.39 -3.50
N PRO A 176 12.67 13.15 -3.34
CA PRO A 176 11.77 13.41 -4.45
C PRO A 176 12.62 13.88 -5.62
N THR A 177 12.74 13.01 -6.63
CA THR A 177 13.37 13.37 -7.88
C THR A 177 12.60 14.61 -8.30
N LYS A 178 13.31 15.74 -8.49
CA LYS A 178 12.69 16.97 -9.00
C LYS A 178 11.68 16.53 -10.04
N ALA A 179 10.39 16.75 -9.77
CA ALA A 179 9.37 16.54 -10.75
C ALA A 179 9.69 17.56 -11.84
N THR A 180 10.47 17.13 -12.82
CA THR A 180 10.49 17.76 -14.13
C THR A 180 9.04 17.84 -14.50
N VAL A 181 8.52 19.05 -14.71
CA VAL A 181 7.22 19.26 -15.36
C VAL A 181 7.20 18.29 -16.52
N LEU A 182 6.41 17.22 -16.40
CA LEU A 182 6.33 16.20 -17.42
C LEU A 182 5.85 16.96 -18.66
N LYS A 183 6.73 17.09 -19.67
CA LYS A 183 6.27 17.19 -21.06
C LYS A 183 5.17 16.15 -21.21
N LYS A 184 4.06 16.48 -21.89
CA LYS A 184 2.92 15.57 -22.10
C LYS A 184 3.38 14.27 -22.80
N ASP A 185 4.00 13.37 -22.06
CA ASP A 185 4.46 12.06 -22.48
C ASP A 185 3.23 11.16 -22.46
N THR A 186 2.40 11.36 -23.47
CA THR A 186 1.24 10.53 -23.74
C THR A 186 1.69 9.12 -24.15
N LEU A 187 0.88 8.11 -23.88
CA LEU A 187 1.11 6.76 -24.40
C LEU A 187 1.37 6.78 -25.92
N ALA A 188 0.58 7.56 -26.67
CA ALA A 188 0.73 7.71 -28.12
C ALA A 188 2.12 8.25 -28.55
N SER A 189 2.80 9.06 -27.75
CA SER A 189 4.15 9.56 -28.08
C SER A 189 5.25 8.53 -27.81
N LYS A 190 5.03 7.55 -26.93
CA LYS A 190 6.01 6.49 -26.63
C LYS A 190 6.22 5.49 -27.76
N VAL A 191 5.28 5.43 -28.70
CA VAL A 191 5.26 4.45 -29.81
C VAL A 191 5.69 5.09 -31.14
N LYS A 192 5.98 6.40 -31.18
CA LYS A 192 6.50 7.10 -32.39
C LYS A 192 7.99 6.81 -32.67
N GLY A 193 8.50 5.64 -32.28
CA GLY A 193 9.82 5.18 -32.68
C GLY A 193 9.78 4.58 -34.08
N ASN A 194 10.78 4.85 -34.91
CA ASN A 194 11.04 4.09 -36.14
C ASN A 194 11.44 2.66 -35.73
N TYR A 195 10.47 1.80 -35.38
CA TYR A 195 10.74 0.38 -35.22
C TYR A 195 11.18 -0.16 -36.57
N THR A 196 12.40 -0.68 -36.64
CA THR A 196 12.88 -1.39 -37.82
C THR A 196 12.21 -2.76 -37.86
N GLY A 197 11.20 -2.93 -38.70
CA GLY A 197 10.48 -4.20 -38.90
C GLY A 197 9.28 -4.40 -37.97
N GLU A 198 8.44 -5.37 -38.34
CA GLU A 198 7.24 -5.75 -37.57
C GLU A 198 7.65 -6.47 -36.29
N LYS A 199 7.24 -5.94 -35.11
CA LYS A 199 7.44 -6.62 -33.83
C LYS A 199 6.24 -7.51 -33.52
N LYS A 200 6.48 -8.78 -33.18
CA LYS A 200 5.44 -9.76 -32.87
C LYS A 200 5.63 -10.28 -31.44
N PHE A 201 4.58 -10.17 -30.62
CA PHE A 201 4.60 -10.65 -29.24
C PHE A 201 3.43 -11.60 -28.97
N LYS A 202 3.62 -12.56 -28.05
CA LYS A 202 2.58 -13.41 -27.48
C LYS A 202 2.19 -12.88 -26.11
N VAL A 203 0.95 -12.47 -25.94
CA VAL A 203 0.45 -11.91 -24.66
C VAL A 203 -0.65 -12.81 -24.13
N ALA A 204 -0.55 -13.25 -22.87
CA ALA A 204 -1.64 -13.92 -22.18
C ALA A 204 -2.46 -12.91 -21.36
N LEU A 205 -3.77 -12.92 -21.57
CA LEU A 205 -4.74 -12.08 -20.90
C LEU A 205 -5.68 -12.95 -20.07
N PHE A 206 -5.59 -12.83 -18.75
CA PHE A 206 -6.36 -13.59 -17.79
C PHE A 206 -7.51 -12.74 -17.25
N LEU A 207 -8.74 -13.08 -17.64
CA LEU A 207 -9.93 -12.34 -17.25
C LEU A 207 -11.01 -13.27 -16.69
N PRO A 208 -11.78 -12.87 -15.67
CA PRO A 208 -12.77 -13.71 -15.03
C PRO A 208 -14.10 -13.64 -15.80
N PHE A 209 -14.15 -14.23 -17.00
CA PHE A 209 -15.38 -14.28 -17.79
C PHE A 209 -16.46 -15.12 -17.10
N GLN A 210 -16.06 -16.11 -16.29
CA GLN A 210 -16.96 -17.03 -15.59
C GLN A 210 -17.93 -17.73 -16.55
N LEU A 211 -17.41 -18.25 -17.68
CA LEU A 211 -18.22 -18.75 -18.79
C LEU A 211 -19.25 -19.79 -18.35
N TYR A 212 -18.89 -20.71 -17.45
CA TYR A 212 -19.80 -21.72 -16.90
C TYR A 212 -21.04 -21.13 -16.21
N GLY A 213 -20.92 -19.96 -15.58
CA GLY A 213 -22.05 -19.27 -14.95
C GLY A 213 -22.88 -18.45 -15.93
N LEU A 214 -22.30 -18.07 -17.09
CA LEU A 214 -23.00 -17.28 -18.11
C LEU A 214 -24.06 -18.12 -18.85
N ASP A 215 -23.84 -19.43 -19.02
CA ASP A 215 -24.79 -20.34 -19.66
C ASP A 215 -26.12 -20.45 -18.87
N LEU A 216 -26.10 -20.05 -17.60
CA LEU A 216 -27.26 -20.06 -16.70
C LEU A 216 -28.00 -18.70 -16.69
N ILE A 217 -27.52 -17.70 -17.45
CA ILE A 217 -28.12 -16.37 -17.45
C ILE A 217 -29.36 -16.32 -18.31
N GLU A 218 -30.47 -15.91 -17.70
CA GLU A 218 -31.69 -15.56 -18.40
C GLU A 218 -31.60 -14.13 -18.95
N THR A 219 -31.10 -13.98 -20.18
CA THR A 219 -30.91 -12.67 -20.83
C THR A 219 -32.20 -11.84 -20.90
N GLU A 220 -33.36 -12.49 -21.01
CA GLU A 220 -34.67 -11.81 -20.98
C GLU A 220 -34.99 -11.19 -19.62
N LYS A 221 -34.57 -11.80 -18.51
CA LYS A 221 -34.69 -11.19 -17.18
C LYS A 221 -33.79 -9.96 -17.06
N ILE A 222 -32.58 -10.01 -17.62
CA ILE A 222 -31.68 -8.85 -17.64
C ILE A 222 -32.29 -7.70 -18.45
N LYS A 223 -32.77 -7.97 -19.66
CA LYS A 223 -33.41 -6.93 -20.51
C LYS A 223 -34.62 -6.28 -19.84
N LYS A 224 -35.38 -7.05 -19.06
CA LYS A 224 -36.55 -6.56 -18.32
C LYS A 224 -36.20 -5.92 -16.97
N GLY A 225 -34.92 -5.88 -16.60
CA GLY A 225 -34.45 -5.32 -15.32
C GLY A 225 -34.75 -6.19 -14.10
N TYR A 226 -35.05 -7.47 -14.30
CA TYR A 226 -35.31 -8.44 -13.22
C TYR A 226 -34.04 -9.10 -12.68
N SER A 227 -32.91 -8.93 -13.35
CA SER A 227 -31.61 -9.45 -12.92
C SER A 227 -30.47 -8.62 -13.50
N ASP A 228 -29.34 -8.53 -12.80
CA ASP A 228 -28.14 -7.87 -13.32
C ASP A 228 -27.23 -8.86 -14.06
N PHE A 229 -26.47 -8.35 -15.04
CA PHE A 229 -25.37 -9.11 -15.63
C PHE A 229 -24.26 -9.30 -14.58
N PRO A 230 -23.63 -10.48 -14.45
CA PRO A 230 -22.63 -10.70 -13.41
C PRO A 230 -21.48 -9.70 -13.47
N GLU A 231 -21.24 -9.00 -12.35
CA GLU A 231 -20.34 -7.85 -12.32
C GLU A 231 -18.90 -8.20 -12.73
N LYS A 232 -18.37 -9.35 -12.27
CA LYS A 232 -17.00 -9.76 -12.66
C LYS A 232 -16.89 -10.06 -14.14
N SER A 233 -17.90 -10.71 -14.72
CA SER A 233 -17.99 -10.96 -16.16
C SER A 233 -18.13 -9.66 -16.94
N LYS A 234 -18.90 -8.68 -16.42
CA LYS A 234 -19.02 -7.34 -16.98
C LYS A 234 -17.64 -6.66 -17.08
N ILE A 235 -16.93 -6.62 -15.95
CA ILE A 235 -15.57 -6.06 -15.86
C ILE A 235 -14.62 -6.77 -16.84
N ALA A 236 -14.69 -8.10 -16.92
CA ALA A 236 -13.89 -8.89 -17.85
C ALA A 236 -14.14 -8.51 -19.32
N VAL A 237 -15.40 -8.45 -19.73
CA VAL A 237 -15.79 -8.07 -21.10
C VAL A 237 -15.36 -6.64 -21.42
N GLU A 238 -15.63 -5.69 -20.53
CA GLU A 238 -15.27 -4.28 -20.72
C GLU A 238 -13.74 -4.08 -20.80
N PHE A 239 -12.98 -4.73 -19.92
CA PHE A 239 -11.52 -4.72 -19.98
C PHE A 239 -11.00 -5.31 -21.30
N TYR A 240 -11.57 -6.43 -21.72
CA TYR A 240 -11.21 -7.09 -22.98
C TYR A 240 -11.45 -6.18 -24.20
N GLN A 241 -12.59 -5.50 -24.25
CA GLN A 241 -12.92 -4.55 -25.33
C GLN A 241 -11.91 -3.39 -25.38
N GLY A 242 -11.56 -2.82 -24.23
CA GLY A 242 -10.51 -1.81 -24.12
C GLY A 242 -9.17 -2.30 -24.64
N ALA A 243 -8.77 -3.51 -24.23
CA ALA A 243 -7.52 -4.14 -24.66
C ALA A 243 -7.48 -4.36 -26.18
N LEU A 244 -8.58 -4.82 -26.80
CA LEU A 244 -8.66 -4.98 -28.25
C LEU A 244 -8.48 -3.65 -28.99
N MET A 245 -9.10 -2.57 -28.51
CA MET A 245 -8.92 -1.24 -29.09
C MET A 245 -7.46 -0.75 -28.96
N ALA A 246 -6.76 -1.08 -27.88
CA ALA A 246 -5.34 -0.78 -27.74
C ALA A 246 -4.48 -1.54 -28.74
N LEU A 247 -4.76 -2.83 -28.95
CA LEU A 247 -4.06 -3.64 -29.95
C LEU A 247 -4.28 -3.13 -31.38
N ASP A 248 -5.49 -2.66 -31.72
CA ASP A 248 -5.75 -2.02 -33.01
C ASP A 248 -4.91 -0.75 -33.20
N SER A 249 -4.76 0.05 -32.14
CA SER A 249 -3.91 1.24 -32.17
C SER A 249 -2.42 0.90 -32.31
N LEU A 250 -1.94 -0.13 -31.62
CA LEU A 250 -0.55 -0.60 -31.70
C LEU A 250 -0.20 -1.26 -33.04
N LYS A 251 -1.15 -1.95 -33.66
CA LYS A 251 -0.95 -2.55 -34.99
C LYS A 251 -0.61 -1.50 -36.03
N LYS A 252 -1.23 -0.30 -35.94
CA LYS A 252 -0.96 0.84 -36.82
C LYS A 252 0.47 1.39 -36.68
N THR A 253 1.19 1.01 -35.63
CA THR A 253 2.59 1.42 -35.39
C THR A 253 3.59 0.30 -35.66
N GLY A 254 3.19 -0.80 -36.30
CA GLY A 254 4.06 -1.94 -36.60
C GLY A 254 4.28 -2.92 -35.43
N VAL A 255 3.50 -2.81 -34.35
CA VAL A 255 3.53 -3.72 -33.22
C VAL A 255 2.31 -4.65 -33.27
N SER A 256 2.57 -5.92 -33.55
CA SER A 256 1.55 -6.98 -33.66
C SER A 256 1.58 -7.86 -32.41
N VAL A 257 0.39 -8.22 -31.90
CA VAL A 257 0.25 -9.12 -30.74
C VAL A 257 -0.61 -10.32 -31.12
N LYS A 258 -0.11 -11.52 -30.84
CA LYS A 258 -0.93 -12.73 -30.74
C LYS A 258 -1.46 -12.82 -29.31
N LEU A 259 -2.74 -12.47 -29.15
CA LEU A 259 -3.40 -12.45 -27.84
C LEU A 259 -3.97 -13.84 -27.52
N PHE A 260 -3.59 -14.39 -26.37
CA PHE A 260 -4.16 -15.59 -25.78
C PHE A 260 -5.06 -15.18 -24.62
N VAL A 261 -6.35 -15.53 -24.68
CA VAL A 261 -7.34 -15.12 -23.69
C VAL A 261 -7.73 -16.32 -22.85
N TYR A 262 -7.64 -16.19 -21.53
CA TYR A 262 -7.93 -17.25 -20.58
C TYR A 262 -9.04 -16.81 -19.61
N ASP A 263 -10.07 -17.65 -19.45
CA ASP A 263 -11.06 -17.47 -18.39
C ASP A 263 -10.44 -17.88 -17.05
N SER A 264 -10.01 -16.89 -16.27
CA SER A 264 -9.44 -17.10 -14.94
C SER A 264 -10.46 -17.48 -13.88
N GLY A 265 -11.74 -17.59 -14.22
CA GLY A 265 -12.78 -18.05 -13.29
C GLY A 265 -12.90 -17.18 -12.01
N ALA A 266 -13.63 -17.71 -11.03
CA ALA A 266 -13.85 -17.04 -9.74
C ALA A 266 -13.04 -17.63 -8.58
N ASP A 267 -12.43 -18.81 -8.78
CA ASP A 267 -11.81 -19.60 -7.72
C ASP A 267 -10.36 -20.00 -8.05
N SER A 268 -9.65 -20.45 -7.02
CA SER A 268 -8.25 -20.88 -7.15
C SER A 268 -8.08 -22.21 -7.87
N ALA A 269 -9.11 -23.06 -7.91
CA ALA A 269 -9.05 -24.39 -8.51
C ALA A 269 -8.94 -24.32 -10.05
N SER A 270 -9.79 -23.51 -10.69
CA SER A 270 -9.73 -23.24 -12.14
C SER A 270 -8.37 -22.68 -12.58
N ASN A 271 -7.71 -21.88 -11.75
CA ASN A 271 -6.40 -21.31 -12.04
C ASN A 271 -5.23 -22.28 -11.81
N ALA A 272 -5.39 -23.29 -10.96
CA ALA A 272 -4.38 -24.33 -10.82
C ALA A 272 -4.21 -25.13 -12.11
N ASP A 273 -5.28 -25.32 -12.87
CA ASP A 273 -5.23 -25.98 -14.17
C ASP A 273 -4.73 -25.06 -15.28
N LEU A 274 -5.12 -23.77 -15.26
CA LEU A 274 -4.52 -22.78 -16.16
C LEU A 274 -3.00 -22.72 -15.98
N ALA A 275 -2.50 -22.70 -14.75
CA ALA A 275 -1.06 -22.62 -14.47
C ALA A 275 -0.25 -23.82 -14.99
N LYS A 276 -0.89 -24.95 -15.29
CA LYS A 276 -0.24 -26.16 -15.85
C LYS A 276 -0.09 -26.14 -17.36
N LYS A 277 -0.74 -25.19 -18.05
CA LYS A 277 -0.75 -25.10 -19.51
C LYS A 277 0.67 -24.85 -20.04
N PRO A 278 1.25 -25.77 -20.85
CA PRO A 278 2.63 -25.65 -21.30
C PRO A 278 2.87 -24.41 -22.15
N GLU A 279 1.86 -23.97 -22.91
CA GLU A 279 1.95 -22.79 -23.78
C GLU A 279 2.20 -21.48 -23.02
N LEU A 280 1.88 -21.41 -21.71
CA LEU A 280 2.12 -20.22 -20.90
C LEU A 280 3.61 -19.86 -20.80
N LYS A 281 4.50 -20.85 -20.91
CA LYS A 281 5.95 -20.65 -20.83
C LYS A 281 6.53 -19.93 -22.04
N GLU A 282 5.76 -19.84 -23.14
CA GLU A 282 6.18 -19.19 -24.39
C GLU A 282 5.69 -17.75 -24.51
N MET A 283 5.02 -17.21 -23.49
CA MET A 283 4.44 -15.86 -23.54
C MET A 283 5.48 -14.80 -23.20
N ASP A 284 5.36 -13.64 -23.81
CA ASP A 284 6.22 -12.48 -23.56
C ASP A 284 5.70 -11.59 -22.41
N LEU A 285 4.41 -11.69 -22.10
CA LEU A 285 3.74 -10.87 -21.10
C LEU A 285 2.45 -11.55 -20.61
N PHE A 286 2.22 -11.49 -19.29
CA PHE A 286 0.95 -11.81 -18.66
C PHE A 286 0.24 -10.53 -18.18
N ILE A 287 -1.03 -10.38 -18.52
CA ILE A 287 -1.92 -9.33 -17.99
C ILE A 287 -3.05 -10.00 -17.22
N GLY A 288 -3.20 -9.62 -15.95
CA GLY A 288 -4.08 -10.30 -15.00
C GLY A 288 -3.43 -11.55 -14.41
N PRO A 289 -4.19 -12.39 -13.68
CA PRO A 289 -5.62 -12.28 -13.37
C PRO A 289 -6.05 -10.99 -12.64
N LEU A 290 -7.33 -10.61 -12.76
CA LEU A 290 -7.84 -9.37 -12.16
C LEU A 290 -7.90 -9.39 -10.62
N TYR A 291 -8.01 -10.58 -10.00
CA TYR A 291 -8.22 -10.76 -8.56
C TYR A 291 -7.11 -11.56 -7.88
N SER A 292 -6.86 -11.27 -6.60
CA SER A 292 -5.68 -11.71 -5.85
C SER A 292 -5.54 -13.22 -5.69
N ALA A 293 -6.63 -13.94 -5.39
CA ALA A 293 -6.59 -15.40 -5.22
C ALA A 293 -6.11 -16.12 -6.49
N ASN A 294 -6.46 -15.58 -7.65
CA ASN A 294 -6.13 -16.14 -8.97
C ASN A 294 -4.74 -15.69 -9.40
N PHE A 295 -4.34 -14.47 -9.02
CA PHE A 295 -3.07 -13.88 -9.41
C PHE A 295 -1.86 -14.68 -8.94
N VAL A 296 -1.87 -15.18 -7.70
CA VAL A 296 -0.70 -15.86 -7.08
C VAL A 296 -0.27 -17.10 -7.86
N ALA A 297 -1.22 -17.91 -8.36
CA ALA A 297 -0.91 -19.12 -9.12
C ALA A 297 -0.20 -18.81 -10.44
N ILE A 298 -0.70 -17.82 -11.19
CA ILE A 298 -0.10 -17.39 -12.45
C ILE A 298 1.20 -16.63 -12.22
N ALA A 299 1.30 -15.84 -11.14
CA ALA A 299 2.52 -15.16 -10.75
C ALA A 299 3.67 -16.15 -10.46
N LYS A 300 3.36 -17.36 -9.97
CA LYS A 300 4.36 -18.42 -9.83
C LYS A 300 4.91 -18.85 -11.19
N VAL A 301 4.05 -19.09 -12.18
CA VAL A 301 4.48 -19.43 -13.55
C VAL A 301 5.33 -18.30 -14.14
N SER A 302 4.92 -17.05 -13.92
CA SER A 302 5.68 -15.86 -14.31
C SER A 302 7.08 -15.85 -13.69
N LYS A 303 7.19 -16.13 -12.38
CA LYS A 303 8.47 -16.19 -11.68
C LYS A 303 9.36 -17.33 -12.21
N ASP A 304 8.81 -18.53 -12.35
CA ASP A 304 9.55 -19.71 -12.78
C ASP A 304 10.09 -19.60 -14.22
N ASN A 305 9.47 -18.79 -15.07
CA ASN A 305 9.82 -18.66 -16.50
C ASN A 305 10.31 -17.26 -16.88
N ASN A 306 10.57 -16.38 -15.90
CA ASN A 306 10.98 -14.99 -16.11
C ASN A 306 10.04 -14.15 -16.99
N ILE A 307 8.72 -14.37 -16.91
CA ILE A 307 7.73 -13.66 -17.73
C ILE A 307 7.16 -12.48 -16.93
N PRO A 308 7.17 -11.24 -17.44
CA PRO A 308 6.50 -10.12 -16.79
C PRO A 308 5.00 -10.39 -16.57
N ILE A 309 4.49 -10.14 -15.37
CA ILE A 309 3.07 -10.22 -15.03
C ILE A 309 2.57 -8.91 -14.42
N VAL A 310 1.37 -8.51 -14.83
CA VAL A 310 0.75 -7.25 -14.45
C VAL A 310 -0.55 -7.49 -13.72
N SER A 311 -0.71 -6.89 -12.54
CA SER A 311 -1.99 -6.71 -11.87
C SER A 311 -2.64 -5.41 -12.35
N PRO A 312 -3.70 -5.49 -13.19
CA PRO A 312 -4.27 -4.32 -13.85
C PRO A 312 -5.34 -3.60 -13.01
N LEU A 313 -5.74 -4.17 -11.87
CA LEU A 313 -6.71 -3.59 -10.93
C LEU A 313 -6.12 -3.50 -9.51
N ALA A 314 -6.87 -2.84 -8.62
CA ALA A 314 -6.51 -2.66 -7.23
C ALA A 314 -6.35 -4.01 -6.49
N GLN A 315 -5.13 -4.24 -5.99
CA GLN A 315 -4.79 -5.42 -5.20
C GLN A 315 -3.78 -5.05 -4.08
N ASN A 316 -3.64 -5.94 -3.10
CA ASN A 316 -2.75 -5.74 -1.97
C ASN A 316 -1.26 -5.87 -2.37
N ASN A 317 -0.39 -5.01 -1.85
CA ASN A 317 1.07 -5.03 -2.11
C ASN A 317 1.77 -6.35 -1.75
N LYS A 318 1.13 -7.23 -0.97
CA LYS A 318 1.61 -8.60 -0.73
C LYS A 318 1.92 -9.35 -2.04
N LEU A 319 1.26 -9.03 -3.16
CA LEU A 319 1.53 -9.63 -4.47
C LEU A 319 2.91 -9.31 -5.07
N LEU A 320 3.56 -8.23 -4.61
CA LEU A 320 4.84 -7.78 -5.13
C LEU A 320 6.02 -8.48 -4.45
N LEU A 321 5.79 -9.15 -3.31
CA LEU A 321 6.85 -9.65 -2.45
C LEU A 321 7.58 -10.84 -3.10
N GLY A 322 8.91 -10.73 -3.20
CA GLY A 322 9.77 -11.81 -3.69
C GLY A 322 9.52 -12.20 -5.14
N ASN A 323 8.90 -11.33 -5.94
CA ASN A 323 8.70 -11.53 -7.36
C ASN A 323 8.94 -10.22 -8.13
N ALA A 324 10.17 -10.03 -8.59
CA ALA A 324 10.57 -8.89 -9.43
C ALA A 324 9.86 -8.84 -10.79
N ASN A 325 9.24 -9.96 -11.21
CA ASN A 325 8.47 -10.02 -12.44
C ASN A 325 7.05 -9.51 -12.32
N VAL A 326 6.61 -9.05 -11.14
CA VAL A 326 5.27 -8.53 -10.92
C VAL A 326 5.27 -7.00 -10.96
N SER A 327 4.29 -6.42 -11.64
CA SER A 327 3.97 -5.00 -11.48
C SER A 327 2.48 -4.76 -11.24
N LYS A 328 2.17 -3.71 -10.49
CA LYS A 328 0.80 -3.32 -10.11
C LYS A 328 0.49 -1.92 -10.61
N THR A 329 -0.58 -1.81 -11.40
CA THR A 329 -0.93 -0.55 -12.08
C THR A 329 -1.70 0.43 -11.20
N ASN A 330 -2.46 -0.03 -10.20
CA ASN A 330 -3.10 0.85 -9.23
C ASN A 330 -2.12 1.19 -8.10
N PRO A 331 -2.05 2.44 -7.61
CA PRO A 331 -1.31 2.74 -6.38
C PRO A 331 -2.00 2.19 -5.13
N SER A 332 -1.25 1.86 -4.07
CA SER A 332 -1.83 1.50 -2.77
C SER A 332 -2.41 2.72 -2.04
N ALA A 333 -3.25 2.50 -1.03
CA ALA A 333 -3.72 3.58 -0.15
C ALA A 333 -2.56 4.36 0.49
N MET A 334 -1.46 3.66 0.82
CA MET A 334 -0.23 4.29 1.32
C MET A 334 0.37 5.23 0.28
N THR A 335 0.52 4.76 -0.97
CA THR A 335 1.04 5.56 -2.08
C THR A 335 0.15 6.77 -2.37
N HIS A 336 -1.18 6.63 -2.29
CA HIS A 336 -2.10 7.78 -2.41
C HIS A 336 -1.82 8.84 -1.35
N VAL A 337 -1.58 8.44 -0.10
CA VAL A 337 -1.28 9.36 1.01
C VAL A 337 0.07 10.05 0.82
N GLU A 338 1.10 9.31 0.41
CA GLU A 338 2.42 9.89 0.14
C GLU A 338 2.39 10.87 -1.02
N GLN A 339 1.73 10.52 -2.12
CA GLN A 339 1.63 11.41 -3.29
C GLN A 339 0.74 12.63 -3.03
N MET A 340 -0.29 12.48 -2.20
CA MET A 340 -1.07 13.61 -1.70
C MET A 340 -0.21 14.57 -0.87
N ALA A 341 0.66 14.05 0.00
CA ALA A 341 1.62 14.87 0.74
C ALA A 341 2.62 15.56 -0.20
N CYS A 342 3.13 14.86 -1.23
CA CYS A 342 3.97 15.46 -2.26
C CYS A 342 3.27 16.62 -2.99
N TYR A 343 2.01 16.43 -3.39
CA TYR A 343 1.21 17.49 -4.02
C TYR A 343 1.01 18.68 -3.10
N ILE A 344 0.62 18.46 -1.84
CA ILE A 344 0.44 19.54 -0.86
C ILE A 344 1.77 20.28 -0.63
N GLY A 345 2.88 19.55 -0.51
CA GLY A 345 4.21 20.14 -0.41
C GLY A 345 4.60 20.95 -1.65
N GLN A 346 4.16 20.57 -2.84
CA GLN A 346 4.42 21.29 -4.08
C GLN A 346 3.60 22.57 -4.23
N HIS A 347 2.34 22.56 -3.81
CA HIS A 347 1.38 23.63 -4.12
C HIS A 347 0.98 24.49 -2.91
N TYR A 348 1.08 23.96 -1.70
CA TYR A 348 0.54 24.58 -0.47
C TYR A 348 1.55 24.58 0.68
N ALA A 349 2.85 24.48 0.39
CA ALA A 349 3.92 24.34 1.40
C ALA A 349 3.95 25.43 2.50
N LYS A 350 3.44 26.63 2.19
CA LYS A 350 3.42 27.79 3.09
C LYS A 350 2.09 27.97 3.82
N GLU A 351 1.08 27.18 3.45
CA GLU A 351 -0.27 27.27 3.99
C GLU A 351 -0.36 26.58 5.36
N ASN A 352 -1.50 26.73 6.04
CA ASN A 352 -1.76 26.08 7.31
C ASN A 352 -2.15 24.62 7.10
N ILE A 353 -1.25 23.67 7.39
CA ILE A 353 -1.48 22.25 7.17
C ILE A 353 -1.82 21.54 8.48
N ILE A 354 -3.03 20.95 8.51
CA ILE A 354 -3.60 20.25 9.66
C ILE A 354 -3.92 18.82 9.22
N VAL A 355 -3.37 17.83 9.91
CA VAL A 355 -3.73 16.42 9.74
C VAL A 355 -4.61 15.97 10.88
N VAL A 356 -5.78 15.44 10.54
CA VAL A 356 -6.75 14.93 11.51
C VAL A 356 -6.56 13.43 11.65
N SER A 357 -6.23 12.95 12.83
CA SER A 357 -6.24 11.51 13.10
C SER A 357 -7.69 11.02 13.27
N GLY A 358 -7.98 9.90 12.60
CA GLY A 358 -9.23 9.16 12.75
C GLY A 358 -9.12 8.15 13.88
N LYS A 359 -9.27 6.87 13.53
CA LYS A 359 -9.12 5.73 14.46
C LYS A 359 -7.64 5.34 14.58
N ALA A 360 -7.30 4.52 15.58
CA ALA A 360 -5.93 4.01 15.76
C ALA A 360 -5.35 3.35 14.49
N LYS A 361 -6.20 2.68 13.69
CA LYS A 361 -5.81 2.07 12.40
C LYS A 361 -5.34 3.09 11.35
N ASP A 362 -5.79 4.35 11.43
CA ASP A 362 -5.48 5.41 10.47
C ASP A 362 -4.12 6.07 10.75
N MET A 363 -3.53 5.80 11.92
CA MET A 363 -2.23 6.38 12.33
C MET A 363 -1.10 6.03 11.37
N VAL A 364 -1.17 4.88 10.69
CA VAL A 364 -0.20 4.49 9.67
C VAL A 364 -0.16 5.50 8.52
N TYR A 365 -1.32 6.02 8.11
CA TYR A 365 -1.44 7.02 7.06
C TYR A 365 -1.08 8.42 7.56
N VAL A 366 -1.49 8.78 8.78
CA VAL A 366 -1.06 10.04 9.42
C VAL A 366 0.46 10.14 9.47
N ASN A 367 1.13 9.07 9.91
CA ASN A 367 2.58 9.05 10.03
C ASN A 367 3.27 9.12 8.67
N ALA A 368 2.77 8.39 7.67
CA ALA A 368 3.28 8.45 6.31
C ALA A 368 3.14 9.84 5.69
N PHE A 369 1.96 10.45 5.84
CA PHE A 369 1.71 11.81 5.38
C PHE A 369 2.70 12.80 5.99
N LYS A 370 2.85 12.79 7.32
CA LYS A 370 3.76 13.69 8.04
C LYS A 370 5.20 13.50 7.59
N LYS A 371 5.65 12.25 7.48
CA LYS A 371 7.01 11.93 7.02
C LYS A 371 7.26 12.53 5.63
N THR A 372 6.35 12.30 4.69
CA THR A 372 6.51 12.76 3.30
C THR A 372 6.39 14.28 3.20
N MET A 373 5.42 14.88 3.88
CA MET A 373 5.25 16.34 3.90
C MET A 373 6.48 17.05 4.49
N ASN A 374 7.05 16.53 5.59
CA ASN A 374 8.24 17.11 6.19
C ASN A 374 9.46 17.03 5.25
N ALA A 375 9.58 15.95 4.47
CA ALA A 375 10.60 15.84 3.44
C ALA A 375 10.41 16.89 2.33
N GLU A 376 9.17 17.12 1.89
CA GLU A 376 8.87 18.17 0.90
C GLU A 376 9.18 19.58 1.41
N LEU A 377 8.89 19.88 2.67
CA LEU A 377 9.23 21.17 3.28
C LEU A 377 10.74 21.37 3.37
N LEU A 378 11.49 20.34 3.77
CA LEU A 378 12.95 20.38 3.84
C LEU A 378 13.56 20.65 2.45
N VAL A 379 13.08 19.97 1.41
CA VAL A 379 13.52 20.19 0.01
C VAL A 379 13.28 21.64 -0.43
N ARG A 380 12.27 22.30 0.12
CA ARG A 380 11.92 23.71 -0.14
C ARG A 380 12.57 24.69 0.82
N GLN A 381 13.47 24.23 1.69
CA GLN A 381 14.15 25.05 2.70
C GLN A 381 13.16 25.76 3.64
N LEU A 382 12.00 25.12 3.88
CA LEU A 382 11.02 25.58 4.85
C LEU A 382 11.24 24.85 6.19
N PRO A 383 11.03 25.53 7.33
CA PRO A 383 11.24 24.93 8.64
C PRO A 383 10.29 23.76 8.88
N ALA A 384 10.86 22.62 9.29
CA ALA A 384 10.07 21.43 9.63
C ALA A 384 9.37 21.54 11.01
N SER A 385 9.76 22.49 11.86
CA SER A 385 9.26 22.62 13.24
C SER A 385 7.88 23.29 13.38
N ASP A 386 7.26 23.72 12.28
CA ASP A 386 5.84 24.14 12.19
C ASP A 386 5.04 23.30 11.16
N SER A 387 5.62 22.18 10.71
CA SER A 387 5.34 21.61 9.38
C SER A 387 3.92 21.07 9.16
N VAL A 388 3.41 20.32 10.13
CA VAL A 388 2.10 19.66 10.05
C VAL A 388 1.56 19.50 11.46
N ARG A 389 0.53 20.27 11.83
CA ARG A 389 -0.12 20.02 13.13
C ARG A 389 -0.98 18.76 13.02
N THR A 390 -0.97 17.96 14.07
CA THR A 390 -1.83 16.78 14.16
C THR A 390 -2.86 16.98 15.26
N VAL A 391 -4.12 16.68 14.98
CA VAL A 391 -5.19 16.71 15.98
C VAL A 391 -5.86 15.35 16.10
N ASN A 392 -6.23 15.01 17.33
CA ASN A 392 -7.02 13.83 17.61
C ASN A 392 -8.50 14.16 17.46
N GLY A 393 -9.09 13.69 16.37
CA GLY A 393 -10.48 13.98 16.04
C GLY A 393 -10.74 15.38 15.48
N ILE A 394 -11.92 15.53 14.86
CA ILE A 394 -12.25 16.71 14.07
C ILE A 394 -12.43 18.00 14.90
N PHE A 395 -12.83 17.89 16.16
CA PHE A 395 -13.04 19.08 17.01
C PHE A 395 -11.76 19.87 17.28
N GLY A 396 -10.61 19.20 17.30
CA GLY A 396 -9.32 19.86 17.49
C GLY A 396 -8.93 20.80 16.34
N VAL A 397 -9.55 20.63 15.15
CA VAL A 397 -9.24 21.47 13.98
C VAL A 397 -9.55 22.93 14.24
N LYS A 398 -10.68 23.24 14.92
CA LYS A 398 -11.12 24.63 15.13
C LYS A 398 -10.06 25.51 15.80
N GLY A 399 -9.31 24.96 16.77
CA GLY A 399 -8.26 25.70 17.47
C GLY A 399 -6.97 25.91 16.66
N LEU A 400 -6.85 25.26 15.50
CA LEU A 400 -5.69 25.34 14.63
C LEU A 400 -5.94 26.08 13.33
N LEU A 401 -7.19 26.48 13.06
CA LEU A 401 -7.54 27.28 11.90
C LEU A 401 -6.85 28.64 11.96
N ASN A 402 -6.45 29.13 10.80
CA ASN A 402 -5.75 30.39 10.63
C ASN A 402 -6.54 31.26 9.65
N SER A 403 -6.89 32.48 10.05
CA SER A 403 -7.69 33.40 9.23
C SER A 403 -6.88 34.12 8.15
N ALA A 404 -5.56 34.11 8.23
CA ALA A 404 -4.65 34.79 7.30
C ALA A 404 -4.05 33.85 6.25
N ARG A 405 -4.31 32.54 6.32
CA ARG A 405 -3.78 31.52 5.41
C ARG A 405 -4.86 30.54 4.96
N ILE A 406 -4.61 29.85 3.86
CA ILE A 406 -5.42 28.69 3.50
C ILE A 406 -5.16 27.58 4.52
N ASN A 407 -6.23 26.91 4.92
CA ASN A 407 -6.28 25.82 5.87
C ASN A 407 -6.42 24.51 5.08
N ILE A 408 -5.31 23.80 4.92
CA ILE A 408 -5.26 22.48 4.32
C ILE A 408 -5.58 21.44 5.41
N VAL A 409 -6.76 20.85 5.36
CA VAL A 409 -7.21 19.85 6.32
C VAL A 409 -7.15 18.46 5.69
N VAL A 410 -6.21 17.64 6.15
CA VAL A 410 -5.97 16.29 5.62
C VAL A 410 -6.62 15.27 6.54
N ILE A 411 -7.49 14.43 5.99
CA ILE A 411 -8.24 13.41 6.73
C ILE A 411 -7.93 12.03 6.14
N PRO A 412 -6.81 11.41 6.54
CA PRO A 412 -6.34 10.15 5.98
C PRO A 412 -7.05 8.94 6.62
N THR A 413 -8.38 8.85 6.47
CA THR A 413 -9.18 7.70 6.91
C THR A 413 -9.94 7.08 5.74
N SER A 414 -9.97 5.75 5.65
CA SER A 414 -10.80 5.02 4.69
C SER A 414 -12.15 4.62 5.26
N ASP A 415 -12.46 5.02 6.50
CA ASP A 415 -13.69 4.64 7.21
C ASP A 415 -14.85 5.57 6.82
N PRO A 416 -15.90 5.07 6.15
CA PRO A 416 -16.94 5.95 5.61
C PRO A 416 -17.69 6.73 6.68
N SER A 417 -17.93 6.12 7.85
CA SER A 417 -18.63 6.79 8.94
C SER A 417 -17.81 7.95 9.52
N VAL A 418 -16.48 7.78 9.63
CA VAL A 418 -15.58 8.83 10.11
C VAL A 418 -15.49 9.96 9.07
N ALA A 419 -15.37 9.62 7.80
CA ALA A 419 -15.33 10.58 6.70
C ALA A 419 -16.57 11.49 6.69
N THR A 420 -17.76 10.90 6.71
CA THR A 420 -19.04 11.61 6.68
C THR A 420 -19.24 12.48 7.93
N ASP A 421 -18.94 11.94 9.11
CA ASP A 421 -19.03 12.68 10.37
C ASP A 421 -18.09 13.90 10.38
N TYR A 422 -16.84 13.72 9.94
CA TYR A 422 -15.85 14.79 9.94
C TYR A 422 -16.19 15.87 8.91
N MET A 423 -16.63 15.50 7.70
CA MET A 423 -17.08 16.45 6.68
C MET A 423 -18.26 17.29 7.18
N SER A 424 -19.26 16.67 7.80
CA SER A 424 -20.42 17.36 8.36
C SER A 424 -20.01 18.34 9.47
N LYS A 425 -19.17 17.90 10.41
CA LYS A 425 -18.71 18.73 11.53
C LYS A 425 -17.82 19.88 11.06
N LEU A 426 -16.90 19.63 10.13
CA LEU A 426 -16.04 20.68 9.57
C LEU A 426 -16.87 21.71 8.80
N ASN A 427 -17.87 21.27 8.04
CA ASN A 427 -18.76 22.17 7.31
C ASN A 427 -19.57 23.09 8.24
N LYS A 428 -19.88 22.65 9.47
CA LYS A 428 -20.52 23.50 10.51
C LYS A 428 -19.56 24.47 11.19
N MET A 429 -18.25 24.24 11.11
CA MET A 429 -17.23 25.09 11.76
C MET A 429 -16.69 26.18 10.82
N LYS A 430 -17.06 26.14 9.55
CA LYS A 430 -16.44 26.94 8.49
C LYS A 430 -16.94 28.39 8.41
N ASP A 431 -17.92 28.80 9.21
CA ASP A 431 -18.80 29.93 8.89
C ASP A 431 -18.07 31.25 8.57
N ASP A 432 -16.90 31.51 9.16
CA ASP A 432 -16.06 32.69 8.86
C ASP A 432 -14.86 32.42 7.92
N LEU A 433 -14.65 31.18 7.50
CA LEU A 433 -13.43 30.69 6.85
C LEU A 433 -13.70 29.86 5.56
N LYS A 434 -14.93 29.87 5.06
CA LYS A 434 -15.43 28.97 3.99
C LYS A 434 -14.45 28.81 2.81
N ASP A 435 -13.98 29.91 2.23
CA ASP A 435 -13.11 29.88 1.04
C ASP A 435 -11.63 29.67 1.37
N SER A 436 -11.28 29.63 2.65
CA SER A 436 -9.94 29.36 3.15
C SER A 436 -9.74 27.91 3.57
N ILE A 437 -10.72 27.00 3.45
CA ILE A 437 -10.56 25.59 3.82
C ILE A 437 -10.53 24.70 2.57
N ILE A 438 -9.48 23.86 2.49
CA ILE A 438 -9.34 22.81 1.49
C ILE A 438 -9.18 21.48 2.20
N VAL A 439 -10.11 20.56 1.99
CA VAL A 439 -10.06 19.22 2.57
C VAL A 439 -9.41 18.24 1.61
N PHE A 440 -8.50 17.42 2.11
CA PHE A 440 -7.94 16.28 1.40
C PHE A 440 -8.39 14.97 2.06
N GLY A 441 -9.13 14.16 1.30
CA GLY A 441 -9.63 12.83 1.72
C GLY A 441 -8.81 11.67 1.17
N MET A 442 -9.30 10.44 1.32
CA MET A 442 -8.72 9.24 0.71
C MET A 442 -9.45 8.85 -0.57
N GLN A 443 -8.82 8.07 -1.46
CA GLN A 443 -9.46 7.57 -2.68
C GLN A 443 -10.79 6.84 -2.42
N SER A 444 -10.91 6.12 -1.31
CA SER A 444 -12.16 5.43 -0.96
C SER A 444 -13.35 6.37 -0.73
N TRP A 445 -13.14 7.69 -0.69
CA TRP A 445 -14.19 8.68 -0.54
C TRP A 445 -14.96 8.95 -1.84
N GLU A 446 -14.42 8.54 -3.00
CA GLU A 446 -15.11 8.65 -4.30
C GLU A 446 -16.45 7.89 -4.29
N ASP A 447 -16.51 6.78 -3.55
CA ASP A 447 -17.68 5.90 -3.47
C ASP A 447 -18.59 6.18 -2.25
N ILE A 448 -18.27 7.19 -1.42
CA ILE A 448 -19.06 7.49 -0.22
C ILE A 448 -20.26 8.38 -0.59
N GLY A 449 -21.39 7.75 -0.90
CA GLY A 449 -22.64 8.45 -1.19
C GLY A 449 -23.26 9.22 0.00
N SER A 450 -22.74 9.05 1.22
CA SER A 450 -23.25 9.75 2.42
C SER A 450 -22.57 11.10 2.69
N ILE A 451 -21.50 11.45 1.98
CA ILE A 451 -20.91 12.79 2.08
C ILE A 451 -21.78 13.73 1.24
N ASP A 452 -22.38 14.72 1.90
CA ASP A 452 -23.24 15.69 1.23
C ASP A 452 -22.46 16.51 0.19
N PHE A 453 -23.05 16.66 -0.98
CA PHE A 453 -22.44 17.38 -2.10
C PHE A 453 -22.13 18.84 -1.76
N ALA A 454 -22.99 19.51 -0.99
CA ALA A 454 -22.74 20.86 -0.52
C ALA A 454 -21.53 20.92 0.42
N TYR A 455 -21.26 19.87 1.21
CA TYR A 455 -20.08 19.80 2.06
C TYR A 455 -18.81 19.65 1.22
N MET A 456 -18.83 18.82 0.17
CA MET A 456 -17.71 18.68 -0.76
C MET A 456 -17.35 20.01 -1.41
N ASN A 457 -18.36 20.74 -1.91
CA ASN A 457 -18.20 22.06 -2.50
C ASN A 457 -17.67 23.08 -1.50
N ASN A 458 -18.34 23.22 -0.35
CA ASN A 458 -18.02 24.23 0.65
C ASN A 458 -16.64 24.07 1.28
N LEU A 459 -16.10 22.85 1.29
CA LEU A 459 -14.81 22.51 1.88
C LEU A 459 -13.73 22.26 0.83
N ASN A 460 -14.03 22.54 -0.44
CA ASN A 460 -13.13 22.32 -1.57
C ASN A 460 -12.50 20.92 -1.52
N LEU A 461 -13.32 19.87 -1.47
CA LEU A 461 -12.83 18.50 -1.29
C LEU A 461 -11.91 18.08 -2.45
N HIS A 462 -10.69 17.69 -2.11
CA HIS A 462 -9.70 17.07 -2.98
C HIS A 462 -9.53 15.60 -2.60
N ILE A 463 -9.51 14.73 -3.61
CA ILE A 463 -9.29 13.29 -3.44
C ILE A 463 -8.16 12.84 -4.36
N PRO A 464 -7.16 12.09 -3.85
CA PRO A 464 -6.19 11.42 -4.70
C PRO A 464 -6.86 10.20 -5.36
N SER A 465 -6.80 10.12 -6.68
CA SER A 465 -7.42 9.08 -7.50
C SER A 465 -6.40 8.31 -8.33
N SER A 466 -6.68 7.02 -8.56
CA SER A 466 -5.90 6.17 -9.46
C SER A 466 -6.14 6.46 -10.95
N GLY A 467 -7.22 7.18 -11.31
CA GLY A 467 -7.59 7.42 -12.70
C GLY A 467 -8.37 8.72 -12.88
N PHE A 468 -8.28 9.32 -14.07
CA PHE A 468 -9.08 10.48 -14.45
C PHE A 468 -9.29 10.54 -15.96
N VAL A 469 -10.55 10.57 -16.39
CA VAL A 469 -10.92 10.71 -17.80
C VAL A 469 -11.22 12.19 -18.09
N ASP A 470 -10.40 12.84 -18.89
CA ASP A 470 -10.69 14.20 -19.37
C ASP A 470 -11.58 14.15 -20.61
N TYR A 471 -12.90 14.24 -20.42
CA TYR A 471 -13.87 14.25 -21.53
C TYR A 471 -13.70 15.44 -22.49
N ARG A 472 -12.90 16.46 -22.12
CA ARG A 472 -12.53 17.58 -23.00
C ARG A 472 -11.32 17.28 -23.88
N SER A 473 -10.64 16.15 -23.68
CA SER A 473 -9.54 15.71 -24.53
C SER A 473 -10.05 15.23 -25.89
N ALA A 474 -9.40 15.69 -26.97
CA ALA A 474 -9.70 15.20 -28.32
C ALA A 474 -9.48 13.68 -28.46
N ALA A 475 -8.44 13.15 -27.80
CA ALA A 475 -8.15 11.72 -27.81
C ALA A 475 -9.25 10.91 -27.10
N VAL A 476 -9.77 11.42 -25.97
CA VAL A 476 -10.87 10.76 -25.24
C VAL A 476 -12.16 10.82 -26.04
N ARG A 477 -12.50 11.96 -26.65
CA ARG A 477 -13.68 12.08 -27.52
C ARG A 477 -13.61 11.13 -28.72
N GLN A 478 -12.45 11.01 -29.36
CA GLN A 478 -12.25 10.06 -30.45
C GLN A 478 -12.41 8.62 -29.96
N PHE A 479 -11.80 8.27 -28.82
CA PHE A 479 -11.92 6.94 -28.24
C PHE A 479 -13.39 6.58 -27.93
N ILE A 480 -14.15 7.50 -27.34
CA ILE A 480 -15.59 7.31 -27.08
C ILE A 480 -16.36 7.10 -28.38
N SER A 481 -16.08 7.91 -29.41
CA SER A 481 -16.71 7.77 -30.73
C SER A 481 -16.45 6.39 -31.34
N ASP A 482 -15.18 5.94 -31.33
CA ASP A 482 -14.77 4.66 -31.89
C ASP A 482 -15.37 3.49 -31.10
N TYR A 483 -15.43 3.60 -29.76
CA TYR A 483 -16.03 2.60 -28.89
C TYR A 483 -17.55 2.48 -29.13
N ARG A 484 -18.27 3.60 -29.20
CA ARG A 484 -19.72 3.62 -29.51
C ARG A 484 -20.01 3.01 -30.87
N ALA A 485 -19.23 3.35 -31.89
CA ALA A 485 -19.40 2.79 -33.23
C ALA A 485 -19.20 1.27 -33.27
N ARG A 486 -18.38 0.72 -32.37
CA ARG A 486 -18.06 -0.72 -32.32
C ARG A 486 -18.98 -1.52 -31.41
N TYR A 487 -19.35 -0.97 -30.25
CA TYR A 487 -20.02 -1.71 -29.17
C TYR A 487 -21.40 -1.17 -28.82
N ASN A 488 -21.86 -0.07 -29.44
CA ASN A 488 -23.18 0.53 -29.23
C ASN A 488 -23.49 0.88 -27.76
N THR A 489 -22.47 1.23 -26.98
CA THR A 489 -22.60 1.60 -25.57
C THR A 489 -21.51 2.60 -25.17
N GLU A 490 -21.59 3.12 -23.94
CA GLU A 490 -20.56 4.00 -23.37
C GLU A 490 -19.39 3.21 -22.76
N PRO A 491 -18.15 3.68 -22.91
CA PRO A 491 -17.01 3.04 -22.26
C PRO A 491 -17.06 3.27 -20.74
N SER A 492 -17.02 2.18 -19.98
CA SER A 492 -16.81 2.23 -18.54
C SER A 492 -15.35 2.53 -18.19
N GLU A 493 -15.06 2.76 -16.90
CA GLU A 493 -13.69 2.86 -16.42
C GLU A 493 -12.82 1.62 -16.71
N TYR A 494 -13.42 0.44 -16.79
CA TYR A 494 -12.73 -0.81 -17.08
C TYR A 494 -12.33 -0.91 -18.55
N VAL A 495 -13.13 -0.31 -19.46
CA VAL A 495 -12.75 -0.16 -20.87
C VAL A 495 -11.50 0.72 -21.01
N TYR A 496 -11.49 1.89 -20.37
CA TYR A 496 -10.31 2.75 -20.39
C TYR A 496 -9.09 2.07 -19.75
N THR A 497 -9.30 1.34 -18.65
CA THR A 497 -8.22 0.63 -17.96
C THR A 497 -7.64 -0.48 -18.84
N GLY A 498 -8.48 -1.27 -19.50
CA GLY A 498 -8.05 -2.29 -20.46
C GLY A 498 -7.24 -1.70 -21.61
N TYR A 499 -7.69 -0.57 -22.15
CA TYR A 499 -6.96 0.16 -23.19
C TYR A 499 -5.59 0.63 -22.70
N ASP A 500 -5.56 1.40 -21.61
CA ASP A 500 -4.33 2.02 -21.11
C ASP A 500 -3.29 1.00 -20.67
N VAL A 501 -3.71 -0.07 -19.98
CA VAL A 501 -2.80 -1.13 -19.53
C VAL A 501 -2.23 -1.90 -20.70
N MET A 502 -3.07 -2.38 -21.63
CA MET A 502 -2.60 -3.11 -22.81
C MET A 502 -1.66 -2.24 -23.65
N PHE A 503 -2.06 -0.99 -23.91
CA PHE A 503 -1.26 -0.07 -24.70
C PHE A 503 0.10 0.20 -24.02
N TYR A 504 0.11 0.51 -22.73
CA TYR A 504 1.34 0.82 -21.98
C TYR A 504 2.32 -0.36 -21.99
N TYR A 505 1.87 -1.54 -21.57
CA TYR A 505 2.76 -2.68 -21.40
C TYR A 505 3.24 -3.25 -22.73
N VAL A 506 2.41 -3.28 -23.77
CA VAL A 506 2.87 -3.71 -25.09
C VAL A 506 3.81 -2.66 -25.70
N SER A 507 3.63 -1.37 -25.44
CA SER A 507 4.59 -0.34 -25.85
C SER A 507 5.94 -0.50 -25.13
N ALA A 508 5.91 -0.79 -23.83
CA ALA A 508 7.11 -1.07 -23.04
C ALA A 508 7.81 -2.34 -23.57
N LEU A 509 7.04 -3.41 -23.81
CA LEU A 509 7.52 -4.66 -24.38
C LEU A 509 8.15 -4.44 -25.76
N ALA A 510 7.50 -3.66 -26.62
CA ALA A 510 8.03 -3.28 -27.93
C ALA A 510 9.33 -2.48 -27.82
N LYS A 511 9.53 -1.70 -26.76
CA LYS A 511 10.74 -0.88 -26.59
C LYS A 511 11.90 -1.66 -25.97
N TYR A 512 11.63 -2.47 -24.93
CA TYR A 512 12.66 -3.06 -24.07
C TYR A 512 12.81 -4.58 -24.24
N GLY A 513 11.83 -5.25 -24.85
CA GLY A 513 11.74 -6.71 -24.86
C GLY A 513 11.26 -7.28 -23.51
N PRO A 514 10.90 -8.58 -23.47
CA PRO A 514 10.33 -9.20 -22.27
C PRO A 514 11.29 -9.17 -21.08
N ASP A 515 12.56 -9.48 -21.28
CA ASP A 515 13.56 -9.58 -20.21
C ASP A 515 13.85 -8.25 -19.50
N ASN A 516 13.70 -7.12 -20.19
CA ASN A 516 14.02 -5.79 -19.65
C ASN A 516 12.78 -4.95 -19.36
N LEU A 517 11.57 -5.50 -19.54
CA LEU A 517 10.33 -4.74 -19.34
C LEU A 517 10.21 -4.22 -17.90
N GLN A 518 10.35 -5.10 -16.90
CA GLN A 518 10.11 -4.74 -15.50
C GLN A 518 11.15 -3.73 -14.97
N PRO A 519 12.47 -3.94 -15.16
CA PRO A 519 13.48 -2.95 -14.77
C PRO A 519 13.35 -1.59 -15.46
N ALA A 520 12.75 -1.54 -16.66
CA ALA A 520 12.56 -0.30 -17.39
C ALA A 520 11.34 0.53 -16.95
N LEU A 521 10.40 -0.04 -16.18
CA LEU A 521 9.17 0.65 -15.79
C LEU A 521 9.37 1.99 -15.06
N PRO A 522 10.36 2.16 -14.15
CA PRO A 522 10.60 3.45 -13.50
C PRO A 522 10.97 4.59 -14.47
N GLU A 523 11.58 4.26 -15.60
CA GLU A 523 11.99 5.21 -16.64
C GLU A 523 10.95 5.38 -17.75
N PHE A 524 10.05 4.40 -17.92
CA PHE A 524 9.03 4.40 -18.98
C PHE A 524 7.74 5.13 -18.58
N LYS A 525 7.86 6.34 -18.02
CA LYS A 525 6.69 7.11 -17.53
C LYS A 525 5.76 7.52 -18.66
N ALA A 526 4.46 7.34 -18.51
CA ALA A 526 3.48 7.73 -19.53
C ALA A 526 2.10 8.06 -18.94
N SER A 527 1.27 8.78 -19.69
CA SER A 527 -0.15 8.98 -19.37
C SER A 527 -1.06 8.44 -20.48
N GLY A 528 -2.04 7.63 -20.10
CA GLY A 528 -3.11 7.13 -20.95
C GLY A 528 -4.34 8.03 -20.97
N LEU A 529 -5.48 7.46 -21.36
CA LEU A 529 -6.77 8.13 -21.44
C LEU A 529 -7.38 8.35 -20.05
N ARG A 530 -7.15 7.40 -19.13
CA ARG A 530 -7.60 7.42 -17.73
C ARG A 530 -6.42 7.30 -16.77
N SER A 531 -5.53 6.35 -17.02
CA SER A 531 -4.47 5.94 -16.10
C SER A 531 -3.18 6.69 -16.38
N GLY A 532 -2.37 6.90 -15.35
CA GLY A 532 -0.99 7.35 -15.51
C GLY A 532 -0.03 6.29 -14.97
N PHE A 533 1.19 6.26 -15.49
CA PHE A 533 2.18 5.24 -15.19
C PHE A 533 3.50 5.91 -14.78
N ASP A 534 3.89 5.71 -13.53
CA ASP A 534 5.19 6.07 -12.96
C ASP A 534 5.49 5.02 -11.90
N PHE A 535 6.39 4.09 -12.18
CA PHE A 535 6.63 2.95 -11.30
C PHE A 535 7.83 3.16 -10.38
N TYR A 536 7.81 2.46 -9.25
CA TYR A 536 8.99 2.27 -8.42
C TYR A 536 9.06 0.83 -7.93
N GLN A 537 10.28 0.33 -7.71
CA GLN A 537 10.47 -0.98 -7.12
C GLN A 537 10.25 -0.90 -5.61
N THR A 538 9.43 -1.79 -5.07
CA THR A 538 9.01 -1.71 -3.65
C THR A 538 10.10 -2.19 -2.68
N ALA A 539 10.99 -3.08 -3.12
CA ALA A 539 12.20 -3.52 -2.43
C ALA A 539 13.10 -4.32 -3.39
N ALA A 540 14.33 -4.61 -2.97
CA ALA A 540 15.17 -5.61 -3.65
C ALA A 540 14.37 -6.93 -3.80
N GLU A 541 14.45 -7.54 -4.98
CA GLU A 541 13.74 -8.79 -5.37
C GLU A 541 12.20 -8.71 -5.39
N SER A 542 11.62 -7.55 -5.09
CA SER A 542 10.18 -7.34 -5.13
C SER A 542 9.75 -6.64 -6.43
N GLY A 543 8.47 -6.73 -6.73
CA GLY A 543 7.84 -6.14 -7.89
C GLY A 543 7.69 -4.62 -7.81
N TYR A 544 7.09 -4.09 -8.87
CA TYR A 544 6.95 -2.66 -9.11
C TYR A 544 5.53 -2.18 -8.81
N GLU A 545 5.43 -1.08 -8.07
CA GLU A 545 4.16 -0.41 -7.81
C GLU A 545 4.09 0.89 -8.59
N ASN A 546 2.95 1.15 -9.23
CA ASN A 546 2.66 2.45 -9.80
C ASN A 546 2.43 3.47 -8.67
N LYS A 547 3.08 4.63 -8.76
CA LYS A 547 2.91 5.77 -7.85
C LYS A 547 2.24 6.96 -8.50
N ARG A 548 1.78 6.87 -9.76
CA ARG A 548 1.06 7.99 -10.37
C ARG A 548 -0.35 8.08 -9.78
N VAL A 549 -0.65 9.23 -9.17
CA VAL A 549 -2.00 9.59 -8.72
C VAL A 549 -2.43 10.92 -9.35
N PHE A 550 -3.73 11.09 -9.50
CA PHE A 550 -4.37 12.35 -9.88
C PHE A 550 -5.00 12.99 -8.65
N ILE A 551 -4.85 14.30 -8.47
CA ILE A 551 -5.60 15.02 -7.43
C ILE A 551 -6.84 15.60 -8.07
N LEU A 552 -8.01 15.17 -7.62
CA LEU A 552 -9.31 15.59 -8.15
C LEU A 552 -10.00 16.52 -7.14
N ARG A 553 -10.40 17.70 -7.60
CA ARG A 553 -11.33 18.58 -6.88
C ARG A 553 -12.76 18.24 -7.30
N TYR A 554 -13.64 18.08 -6.31
CA TYR A 554 -15.06 17.87 -6.51
C TYR A 554 -15.77 19.23 -6.43
N SER A 555 -16.42 19.65 -7.53
CA SER A 555 -17.12 20.93 -7.65
C SER A 555 -18.32 20.80 -8.58
N ASP A 556 -19.48 21.31 -8.18
CA ASP A 556 -20.74 21.38 -8.95
C ASP A 556 -21.05 20.15 -9.84
N SER A 557 -21.03 18.97 -9.22
CA SER A 557 -21.26 17.65 -9.82
C SER A 557 -20.22 17.20 -10.85
N ALA A 558 -19.10 17.91 -10.94
CA ALA A 558 -17.97 17.62 -11.82
C ALA A 558 -16.68 17.36 -11.03
N GLN A 559 -15.81 16.53 -11.60
CA GLN A 559 -14.44 16.32 -11.15
C GLN A 559 -13.50 17.18 -11.98
N MET A 560 -12.66 17.98 -11.32
CA MET A 560 -11.58 18.74 -11.95
C MET A 560 -10.23 18.18 -11.51
N LYS A 561 -9.40 17.78 -12.48
CA LYS A 561 -8.02 17.36 -12.23
C LYS A 561 -7.12 18.56 -11.95
N MET A 562 -6.30 18.45 -10.90
CA MET A 562 -5.48 19.53 -10.36
C MET A 562 -3.97 19.39 -10.63
N ASN A 563 -3.49 18.24 -11.12
CA ASN A 563 -2.06 17.92 -11.31
C ASN A 563 -1.74 17.06 -12.55
#